data_AF-A0A381WJK9-F1
#
_entry.id   AF-A0A381WJK9-F1
#
_cell.length_a   1.000
_cell.length_b   1.000
_cell.length_c   1.000
_cell.angle_alpha   90.00
_cell.angle_beta   90.00
_cell.angle_gamma   90.00
#
_symmetry.space_group_name_H-M   'P 1'
#
loop_
_entity.id
_entity.type
_entity.pdbx_description
1 polymer ?
#
loop_
_entity_poly.entity_id
_entity_poly.type
_entity_poly.pdbx_seq_one_letter_code
_entity_poly.pdbx_strand_id
1 'polypeptide(L)'
;MKYFNLNWLLLFIIYTTPASSNNSYQIDHLEPPFWWAGMADNTLQLMVHGKNIANIEPELSYPGVTINKVHRLDNPNYLFIDLLLSETTVPGKFDIVFKASGQTLISYPYEILKRDAGSAERQGFSPTDVIYLITPDRYANGNPDNDSVPSLKEKPNRRNKDGRHGGDIQGIINHLDYIAEMGFTQVWLNPVLENNQKKYSYHGY
;
A
#
# COMPACT_ATOMS: atom_id res chain seq x y z
N MET A 1 25.96 20.80 81.63
CA MET A 1 25.73 21.39 80.30
C MET A 1 26.34 20.50 79.23
N LYS A 2 25.52 19.79 78.45
CA LYS A 2 25.83 19.30 77.09
C LYS A 2 24.49 18.84 76.49
N TYR A 3 23.98 19.63 75.56
CA TYR A 3 22.74 19.37 74.83
C TYR A 3 23.02 18.35 73.71
N PHE A 4 22.19 17.31 73.60
CA PHE A 4 22.17 16.39 72.47
C PHE A 4 21.00 16.78 71.56
N ASN A 5 21.28 17.34 70.38
CA ASN A 5 20.27 17.66 69.37
C ASN A 5 20.03 16.42 68.50
N LEU A 6 18.79 15.96 68.44
CA LEU A 6 18.35 14.84 67.61
C LEU A 6 17.67 15.41 66.35
N ASN A 7 18.41 15.51 65.24
CA ASN A 7 17.85 15.89 63.94
C ASN A 7 17.10 14.70 63.33
N TRP A 8 15.79 14.84 63.11
CA TRP A 8 14.99 13.91 62.33
C TRP A 8 15.09 14.27 60.85
N LEU A 9 15.67 13.40 60.03
CA LEU A 9 15.67 13.52 58.57
C LEU A 9 14.39 12.87 58.01
N LEU A 10 13.46 13.68 57.50
CA LEU A 10 12.31 13.22 56.73
C LEU A 10 12.73 12.93 55.28
N LEU A 11 12.77 11.65 54.90
CA LEU A 11 12.98 11.22 53.52
C LEU A 11 11.66 11.31 52.74
N PHE A 12 11.56 12.28 51.84
CA PHE A 12 10.47 12.38 50.86
C PHE A 12 10.75 11.40 49.72
N ILE A 13 9.97 10.31 49.63
CA ILE A 13 9.98 9.41 48.47
C ILE A 13 9.11 10.06 47.38
N ILE A 14 9.76 10.62 46.36
CA ILE A 14 9.09 11.12 45.16
C ILE A 14 8.77 9.91 44.28
N TYR A 15 7.49 9.51 44.22
CA TYR A 15 7.02 8.56 43.22
C TYR A 15 6.94 9.29 41.88
N THR A 16 7.96 9.13 41.04
CA THR A 16 7.90 9.54 39.64
C THR A 16 7.06 8.51 38.88
N THR A 17 5.81 8.84 38.59
CA THR A 17 5.04 8.07 37.60
C THR A 17 5.72 8.23 36.24
N PRO A 18 6.10 7.13 35.55
CA PRO A 18 6.65 7.25 34.21
C PRO A 18 5.60 7.89 33.32
N ALA A 19 5.96 9.00 32.67
CA ALA A 19 5.13 9.62 31.66
C ALA A 19 4.94 8.61 30.53
N SER A 20 3.74 8.03 30.40
CA SER A 20 3.37 7.24 29.24
C SER A 20 3.43 8.15 28.03
N SER A 21 4.41 7.94 27.15
CA SER A 21 4.37 8.53 25.82
C SER A 21 3.13 7.98 25.12
N ASN A 22 2.14 8.83 24.88
CA ASN A 22 1.04 8.54 23.96
C ASN A 22 1.62 8.50 22.55
N ASN A 23 2.27 7.39 22.21
CA ASN A 23 2.60 7.09 20.83
C ASN A 23 1.29 6.73 20.13
N SER A 24 0.71 7.67 19.39
CA SER A 24 -0.37 7.37 18.46
C SER A 24 0.21 6.51 17.33
N TYR A 25 -0.20 5.24 17.26
CA TYR A 25 0.13 4.38 16.14
C TYR A 25 -0.69 4.80 14.91
N GLN A 26 -0.06 4.72 13.74
CA GLN A 26 -0.69 4.95 12.44
C GLN A 26 -0.13 3.95 11.45
N ILE A 27 -0.96 3.51 10.52
CA ILE A 27 -0.55 2.71 9.36
C ILE A 27 -0.49 3.65 8.17
N ASP A 28 0.72 3.86 7.66
CA ASP A 28 0.98 4.71 6.50
C ASP A 28 0.70 3.94 5.20
N HIS A 29 1.12 2.66 5.16
CA HIS A 29 0.85 1.75 4.04
C HIS A 29 0.55 0.33 4.53
N LEU A 30 -0.35 -0.34 3.83
CA LEU A 30 -0.58 -1.78 3.95
C LEU A 30 -0.65 -2.36 2.54
N GLU A 31 0.25 -3.28 2.22
CA GLU A 31 0.43 -3.80 0.87
C GLU A 31 0.38 -5.34 0.85
N PRO A 32 -0.38 -5.96 -0.08
CA PRO A 32 -1.35 -5.32 -0.97
C PRO A 32 -2.55 -4.77 -0.17
N PRO A 33 -3.21 -3.68 -0.63
CA PRO A 33 -4.25 -2.97 0.13
C PRO A 33 -5.56 -3.76 0.28
N PHE A 34 -5.76 -4.78 -0.54
CA PHE A 34 -6.86 -5.74 -0.50
C PHE A 34 -6.43 -7.01 -1.24
N TRP A 35 -7.21 -8.08 -1.13
CA TRP A 35 -6.95 -9.34 -1.83
C TRP A 35 -8.22 -9.96 -2.41
N TRP A 36 -8.15 -11.20 -2.89
CA TRP A 36 -9.29 -11.94 -3.44
C TRP A 36 -9.43 -13.31 -2.79
N ALA A 37 -10.68 -13.76 -2.65
CA ALA A 37 -10.98 -15.14 -2.28
C ALA A 37 -10.73 -16.09 -3.46
N GLY A 38 -10.33 -17.33 -3.16
CA GLY A 38 -10.15 -18.39 -4.18
C GLY A 38 -9.00 -18.11 -5.14
N MET A 39 -7.90 -17.53 -4.65
CA MET A 39 -6.64 -17.47 -5.39
C MET A 39 -5.99 -18.85 -5.45
N ALA A 40 -5.14 -19.08 -6.46
CA ALA A 40 -4.49 -20.38 -6.66
C ALA A 40 -3.48 -20.70 -5.54
N ASP A 41 -2.75 -19.69 -5.08
CA ASP A 41 -2.00 -19.73 -3.83
C ASP A 41 -2.92 -19.24 -2.71
N ASN A 42 -3.00 -20.02 -1.64
CA ASN A 42 -3.84 -19.73 -0.49
C ASN A 42 -3.11 -18.93 0.60
N THR A 43 -1.88 -18.52 0.35
CA THR A 43 -1.08 -17.68 1.24
C THR A 43 -1.05 -16.24 0.75
N LEU A 44 -1.02 -15.30 1.70
CA LEU A 44 -0.89 -13.86 1.44
C LEU A 44 0.01 -13.24 2.50
N GLN A 45 1.12 -12.65 2.09
CA GLN A 45 1.94 -11.85 2.99
C GLN A 45 1.57 -10.37 2.87
N LEU A 46 1.14 -9.78 3.98
CA LEU A 46 0.92 -8.34 4.09
C LEU A 46 2.20 -7.66 4.58
N MET A 47 2.61 -6.57 3.93
CA MET A 47 3.60 -5.64 4.44
C MET A 47 2.88 -4.44 5.06
N VAL A 48 3.05 -4.26 6.36
CA VAL A 48 2.50 -3.12 7.10
C VAL A 48 3.63 -2.14 7.39
N HIS A 49 3.47 -0.89 6.97
CA HIS A 49 4.38 0.20 7.26
C HIS A 49 3.70 1.24 8.14
N GLY A 50 4.37 1.59 9.24
CA GLY A 50 3.91 2.62 10.18
C GLY A 50 4.89 2.76 11.33
N LYS A 51 4.97 3.95 11.93
CA LYS A 51 5.93 4.22 13.01
C LYS A 51 5.77 3.22 14.16
N ASN A 52 6.85 2.50 14.48
CA ASN A 52 6.92 1.48 15.53
C ASN A 52 5.88 0.35 15.41
N ILE A 53 5.30 0.11 14.23
CA ILE A 53 4.25 -0.90 14.03
C ILE A 53 4.69 -2.32 14.42
N ALA A 54 5.99 -2.62 14.40
CA ALA A 54 6.52 -3.90 14.85
C ALA A 54 6.33 -4.15 16.35
N ASN A 55 6.07 -3.11 17.16
CA ASN A 55 5.94 -3.22 18.62
C ASN A 55 4.54 -3.65 19.08
N ILE A 56 3.59 -3.79 18.16
CA ILE A 56 2.21 -4.16 18.43
C ILE A 56 1.85 -5.46 17.70
N GLU A 57 0.87 -6.18 18.20
CA GLU A 57 0.50 -7.51 17.71
C GLU A 57 -0.74 -7.44 16.83
N PRO A 58 -0.70 -7.96 15.59
CA PRO A 58 -1.87 -8.03 14.74
C PRO A 58 -2.76 -9.20 15.16
N GLU A 59 -4.06 -8.96 15.17
CA GLU A 59 -5.09 -9.96 15.31
C GLU A 59 -6.19 -9.70 14.29
N LEU A 60 -6.89 -10.75 13.88
CA LEU A 60 -8.08 -10.64 13.04
C LEU A 60 -9.03 -11.77 13.36
N SER A 61 -10.31 -11.57 13.05
CA SER A 61 -11.33 -12.61 13.13
C SER A 61 -12.19 -12.53 11.88
N TYR A 62 -12.00 -13.49 10.97
CA TYR A 62 -12.77 -13.57 9.75
C TYR A 62 -12.87 -15.03 9.26
N PRO A 63 -14.07 -15.52 8.89
CA PRO A 63 -14.24 -16.90 8.46
C PRO A 63 -13.32 -17.28 7.30
N GLY A 64 -12.49 -18.30 7.52
CA GLY A 64 -11.56 -18.82 6.52
C GLY A 64 -10.23 -18.08 6.41
N VAL A 65 -9.99 -17.00 7.15
CA VAL A 65 -8.70 -16.28 7.16
C VAL A 65 -8.04 -16.43 8.51
N THR A 66 -6.77 -16.84 8.52
CA THR A 66 -5.97 -16.96 9.74
C THR A 66 -4.61 -16.30 9.58
N ILE A 67 -4.07 -15.75 10.68
CA ILE A 67 -2.67 -15.35 10.73
C ILE A 67 -1.85 -16.62 10.96
N ASN A 68 -1.03 -16.98 9.97
CA ASN A 68 -0.11 -18.10 10.05
C ASN A 68 1.18 -17.70 10.78
N LYS A 69 1.72 -16.53 10.45
CA LYS A 69 2.98 -16.04 11.02
C LYS A 69 3.07 -14.52 10.98
N VAL A 70 3.77 -13.97 11.96
CA VAL A 70 4.13 -12.55 12.00
C VAL A 70 5.65 -12.44 12.03
N HIS A 71 6.24 -11.69 11.09
CA HIS A 71 7.68 -11.47 11.01
C HIS A 71 8.03 -10.03 11.37
N ARG A 72 9.05 -9.89 12.21
CA ARG A 72 9.61 -8.61 12.65
C ARG A 72 11.03 -8.50 12.15
N LEU A 73 11.34 -7.34 11.59
CA LEU A 73 12.66 -7.00 11.10
C LEU A 73 13.37 -6.05 12.07
N ASP A 74 14.64 -5.76 11.82
CA ASP A 74 15.42 -4.79 12.60
C ASP A 74 14.82 -3.38 12.55
N ASN A 75 14.13 -3.03 11.46
CA ASN A 75 13.42 -1.76 11.35
C ASN A 75 12.04 -1.86 12.03
N PRO A 76 11.80 -1.15 13.15
CA PRO A 76 10.56 -1.27 13.91
C PRO A 76 9.34 -0.66 13.19
N ASN A 77 9.56 0.03 12.06
CA ASN A 77 8.48 0.65 11.29
C ASN A 77 7.82 -0.29 10.27
N TYR A 78 8.26 -1.56 10.20
CA TYR A 78 7.72 -2.57 9.30
C TYR A 78 7.33 -3.84 10.05
N LEU A 79 6.22 -4.43 9.63
CA LEU A 79 5.71 -5.71 10.13
C LEU A 79 5.17 -6.52 8.95
N PHE A 80 5.53 -7.80 8.88
CA PHE A 80 5.00 -8.70 7.85
C PHE A 80 4.05 -9.71 8.48
N ILE A 81 2.88 -9.89 7.87
CA ILE A 81 1.82 -10.76 8.37
C ILE A 81 1.50 -11.77 7.28
N ASP A 82 1.87 -13.04 7.50
CA ASP A 82 1.49 -14.14 6.63
C ASP A 82 0.09 -14.59 7.01
N LEU A 83 -0.84 -14.44 6.08
CA LEU A 83 -2.20 -14.93 6.15
C LEU A 83 -2.33 -16.24 5.38
N LEU A 84 -3.20 -17.12 5.89
CA LEU A 84 -3.68 -18.30 5.20
C LEU A 84 -5.18 -18.15 4.94
N LEU A 85 -5.59 -18.31 3.69
CA LEU A 85 -6.97 -18.21 3.23
C LEU A 85 -7.48 -19.61 2.87
N SER A 86 -8.42 -20.16 3.63
CA SER A 86 -9.06 -21.44 3.30
C SER A 86 -9.85 -21.37 2.00
N GLU A 87 -10.14 -22.53 1.39
CA GLU A 87 -11.04 -22.64 0.23
C GLU A 87 -12.46 -22.15 0.52
N THR A 88 -12.86 -22.13 1.80
CA THR A 88 -14.19 -21.66 2.24
C THR A 88 -14.24 -20.16 2.54
N THR A 89 -13.14 -19.43 2.33
CA THR A 89 -13.09 -17.98 2.57
C THR A 89 -14.09 -17.26 1.69
N VAL A 90 -14.97 -16.49 2.33
CA VAL A 90 -15.99 -15.70 1.62
C VAL A 90 -15.50 -14.28 1.34
N PRO A 91 -15.87 -13.65 0.20
CA PRO A 91 -15.62 -12.24 -0.03
C PRO A 91 -16.30 -11.35 1.02
N GLY A 92 -15.61 -10.29 1.45
CA GLY A 92 -16.10 -9.35 2.44
C GLY A 92 -15.00 -8.50 3.08
N LYS A 93 -15.39 -7.70 4.07
CA LYS A 93 -14.51 -6.79 4.81
C LYS A 93 -14.36 -7.24 6.26
N PHE A 94 -13.18 -7.02 6.83
CA PHE A 94 -12.90 -7.23 8.24
C PHE A 94 -11.79 -6.30 8.71
N ASP A 95 -11.71 -6.08 10.01
CA ASP A 95 -10.62 -5.30 10.59
C ASP A 95 -9.44 -6.21 10.94
N ILE A 96 -8.24 -5.78 10.55
CA ILE A 96 -6.99 -6.22 11.16
C ILE A 96 -6.75 -5.26 12.32
N VAL A 97 -6.84 -5.76 13.55
CA VAL A 97 -6.64 -4.97 14.76
C VAL A 97 -5.21 -5.15 15.26
N PHE A 98 -4.59 -4.09 15.75
CA PHE A 98 -3.25 -4.13 16.29
C PHE A 98 -3.28 -3.75 17.77
N LYS A 99 -2.75 -4.64 18.61
CA LYS A 99 -2.90 -4.58 20.06
C LYS A 99 -1.55 -4.49 20.79
N ALA A 100 -1.57 -3.87 21.97
CA ALA A 100 -0.52 -4.03 22.97
C ALA A 100 -1.16 -4.29 24.33
N SER A 101 -0.62 -5.23 25.10
CA SER A 101 -1.13 -5.57 26.44
C SER A 101 -2.65 -5.85 26.47
N GLY A 102 -3.18 -6.47 25.40
CA GLY A 102 -4.60 -6.80 25.26
C GLY A 102 -5.51 -5.65 24.82
N GLN A 103 -5.00 -4.42 24.73
CA GLN A 103 -5.77 -3.25 24.27
C GLN A 103 -5.55 -3.01 22.77
N THR A 104 -6.64 -2.82 22.02
CA THR A 104 -6.57 -2.34 20.62
C THR A 104 -6.08 -0.91 20.57
N LEU A 105 -5.01 -0.68 19.81
CA LEU A 105 -4.40 0.65 19.63
C LEU A 105 -4.75 1.26 18.28
N ILE A 106 -4.85 0.43 17.24
CA ILE A 106 -5.28 0.83 15.90
C ILE A 106 -5.98 -0.34 15.20
N SER A 107 -6.91 -0.03 14.30
CA SER A 107 -7.56 -0.99 13.40
C SER A 107 -7.36 -0.55 11.96
N TYR A 108 -7.23 -1.51 11.05
CA TYR A 108 -7.17 -1.27 9.61
C TYR A 108 -8.24 -2.10 8.91
N PRO A 109 -9.17 -1.49 8.15
CA PRO A 109 -10.15 -2.22 7.39
C PRO A 109 -9.47 -2.90 6.18
N TYR A 110 -9.62 -4.22 6.09
CA TYR A 110 -9.09 -5.02 4.99
C TYR A 110 -10.22 -5.69 4.22
N GLU A 111 -10.01 -5.92 2.92
CA GLU A 111 -11.05 -6.45 2.02
C GLU A 111 -10.55 -7.66 1.25
N ILE A 112 -11.38 -8.70 1.22
CA ILE A 112 -11.26 -9.87 0.36
C ILE A 112 -12.36 -9.77 -0.69
N LEU A 113 -11.97 -9.51 -1.93
CA LEU A 113 -12.88 -9.31 -3.04
C LEU A 113 -13.33 -10.65 -3.65
N LYS A 114 -14.46 -10.60 -4.34
CA LYS A 114 -14.89 -11.67 -5.23
C LYS A 114 -14.11 -11.57 -6.54
N ARG A 115 -13.61 -12.69 -7.05
CA ARG A 115 -13.01 -12.76 -8.38
C ARG A 115 -14.11 -12.73 -9.45
N ASP A 116 -13.84 -12.06 -10.56
CA ASP A 116 -14.70 -12.15 -11.74
C ASP A 116 -14.76 -13.59 -12.26
N ALA A 117 -15.89 -13.96 -12.86
CA ALA A 117 -16.04 -15.25 -13.52
C ALA A 117 -15.00 -15.40 -14.64
N GLY A 118 -14.32 -16.55 -14.70
CA GLY A 118 -13.26 -16.79 -15.69
C GLY A 118 -11.93 -16.10 -15.39
N SER A 119 -11.75 -15.47 -14.21
CA SER A 119 -10.54 -14.72 -13.88
C SER A 119 -9.26 -15.55 -13.92
N ALA A 120 -9.32 -16.83 -13.52
CA ALA A 120 -8.17 -17.74 -13.56
C ALA A 120 -7.89 -18.27 -14.98
N GLU A 121 -8.94 -18.35 -15.79
CA GLU A 121 -8.96 -18.90 -17.13
C GLU A 121 -8.81 -17.82 -18.21
N ARG A 122 -8.53 -16.57 -17.82
CA ARG A 122 -8.38 -15.46 -18.77
C ARG A 122 -7.33 -15.82 -19.83
N GLN A 123 -7.71 -15.69 -21.10
CA GLN A 123 -6.81 -15.95 -22.20
C GLN A 123 -5.78 -14.83 -22.29
N GLY A 124 -4.50 -15.16 -22.17
CA GLY A 124 -3.41 -14.24 -22.52
C GLY A 124 -3.34 -14.02 -24.04
N PHE A 125 -2.55 -13.03 -24.47
CA PHE A 125 -2.28 -12.82 -25.90
C PHE A 125 -1.62 -14.06 -26.53
N SER A 126 -1.80 -14.22 -27.84
CA SER A 126 -1.32 -15.38 -28.60
C SER A 126 -0.74 -14.96 -29.95
N PRO A 127 -0.23 -15.89 -30.79
CA PRO A 127 0.24 -15.57 -32.14
C PRO A 127 -0.83 -15.00 -33.09
N THR A 128 -2.11 -15.02 -32.71
CA THR A 128 -3.19 -14.36 -33.48
C THR A 128 -3.31 -12.87 -33.18
N ASP A 129 -2.61 -12.37 -32.15
CA ASP A 129 -2.69 -11.00 -31.70
C ASP A 129 -1.61 -10.10 -32.30
N VAL A 130 -1.93 -8.81 -32.45
CA VAL A 130 -0.97 -7.77 -32.79
C VAL A 130 -1.00 -6.69 -31.70
N ILE A 131 0.17 -6.41 -31.11
CA ILE A 131 0.31 -5.56 -29.92
C ILE A 131 0.73 -4.15 -30.32
N TYR A 132 -0.02 -3.14 -29.86
CA TYR A 132 0.33 -1.72 -30.00
C TYR A 132 1.04 -1.21 -28.74
N LEU A 133 2.33 -0.88 -28.86
CA LEU A 133 3.12 -0.34 -27.76
C LEU A 133 2.92 1.18 -27.65
N ILE A 134 2.63 1.64 -26.44
CA ILE A 134 2.39 3.05 -26.12
C ILE A 134 3.34 3.51 -25.00
N THR A 135 4.01 4.64 -25.20
CA THR A 135 4.53 5.45 -24.09
C THR A 135 3.43 6.43 -23.67
N PRO A 136 2.75 6.24 -22.51
CA PRO A 136 1.51 6.96 -22.19
C PRO A 136 1.64 8.48 -22.27
N ASP A 137 2.70 9.04 -21.67
CA ASP A 137 2.99 10.48 -21.68
C ASP A 137 3.11 11.10 -23.08
N ARG A 138 3.35 10.28 -24.11
CA ARG A 138 3.66 10.71 -25.48
C ARG A 138 2.56 10.43 -26.50
N TYR A 139 1.49 9.76 -26.08
CA TYR A 139 0.46 9.30 -27.01
C TYR A 139 -0.62 10.36 -27.25
N ALA A 140 -1.45 10.60 -26.23
CA ALA A 140 -2.54 11.56 -26.29
C ALA A 140 -2.80 12.12 -24.90
N ASN A 141 -2.94 13.43 -24.80
CA ASN A 141 -3.35 14.13 -23.59
C ASN A 141 -4.86 14.33 -23.66
N GLY A 142 -5.61 13.55 -22.88
CA GLY A 142 -7.06 13.59 -22.83
C GLY A 142 -7.60 14.44 -21.68
N ASN A 143 -6.76 14.77 -20.70
CA ASN A 143 -7.10 15.59 -19.56
C ASN A 143 -5.88 16.42 -19.08
N PRO A 144 -5.72 17.66 -19.60
CA PRO A 144 -4.62 18.55 -19.23
C PRO A 144 -4.57 18.92 -17.75
N ASP A 145 -5.67 18.76 -16.99
CA ASP A 145 -5.71 19.08 -15.57
C ASP A 145 -4.86 18.11 -14.73
N ASN A 146 -4.47 16.95 -15.30
CA ASN A 146 -3.61 15.97 -14.64
C ASN A 146 -2.14 16.00 -15.08
N ASP A 147 -1.75 16.91 -15.99
CA ASP A 147 -0.36 17.04 -16.48
C ASP A 147 0.65 17.23 -15.34
N SER A 148 0.19 17.80 -14.22
CA SER A 148 0.93 17.86 -12.96
C SER A 148 -0.03 17.82 -11.78
N VAL A 149 0.42 17.17 -10.70
CA VAL A 149 -0.18 17.33 -9.37
C VAL A 149 0.85 17.93 -8.40
N PRO A 150 0.42 18.56 -7.29
CA PRO A 150 1.35 19.24 -6.37
C PRO A 150 2.48 18.37 -5.83
N SER A 151 2.22 17.07 -5.62
CA SER A 151 3.19 16.09 -5.09
C SER A 151 4.31 15.72 -6.07
N LEU A 152 4.14 15.97 -7.37
CA LEU A 152 5.14 15.63 -8.38
C LEU A 152 6.29 16.65 -8.41
N LYS A 153 7.52 16.12 -8.33
CA LYS A 153 8.76 16.91 -8.39
C LYS A 153 9.03 17.49 -9.78
N GLU A 154 8.76 16.74 -10.83
CA GLU A 154 8.88 17.21 -12.21
C GLU A 154 7.59 17.87 -12.69
N LYS A 155 7.72 19.02 -13.37
CA LYS A 155 6.59 19.76 -13.95
C LYS A 155 6.50 19.51 -15.46
N PRO A 156 5.30 19.59 -16.06
CA PRO A 156 5.10 19.37 -17.48
C PRO A 156 5.89 20.38 -18.31
N ASN A 157 6.58 19.89 -19.34
CA ASN A 157 7.28 20.71 -20.31
C ASN A 157 7.34 19.96 -21.64
N ARG A 158 6.28 20.13 -22.44
CA ARG A 158 6.15 19.51 -23.77
C ARG A 158 7.24 19.92 -24.77
N ARG A 159 7.93 21.05 -24.54
CA ARG A 159 9.07 21.47 -25.39
C ARG A 159 10.37 20.76 -25.04
N ASN A 160 10.46 20.17 -23.85
CA ASN A 160 11.60 19.35 -23.45
C ASN A 160 11.37 17.91 -23.90
N LYS A 161 12.20 17.39 -24.81
CA LYS A 161 12.15 15.99 -25.27
C LYS A 161 12.20 14.97 -24.13
N ASP A 162 12.81 15.35 -23.01
CA ASP A 162 13.02 14.51 -21.84
C ASP A 162 12.04 14.83 -20.70
N GLY A 163 11.15 15.79 -20.90
CA GLY A 163 10.14 16.19 -19.93
C GLY A 163 8.83 15.44 -20.08
N ARG A 164 7.90 15.68 -19.16
CA ARG A 164 6.51 15.22 -19.25
C ARG A 164 5.75 16.05 -20.28
N HIS A 165 5.07 15.37 -21.20
CA HIS A 165 4.30 15.96 -22.30
C HIS A 165 2.78 15.94 -22.03
N GLY A 166 2.34 15.21 -21.00
CA GLY A 166 0.97 15.23 -20.49
C GLY A 166 0.07 14.14 -21.08
N GLY A 167 0.61 13.19 -21.83
CA GLY A 167 -0.20 12.06 -22.27
C GLY A 167 -0.69 11.21 -21.09
N ASP A 168 -1.93 10.74 -21.17
CA ASP A 168 -2.64 10.17 -20.02
C ASP A 168 -3.58 9.01 -20.43
N ILE A 169 -4.15 8.34 -19.42
CA ILE A 169 -5.06 7.20 -19.63
C ILE A 169 -6.32 7.63 -20.37
N GLN A 170 -6.84 8.83 -20.12
CA GLN A 170 -8.05 9.32 -20.80
C GLN A 170 -7.80 9.53 -22.29
N GLY A 171 -6.63 10.06 -22.66
CA GLY A 171 -6.21 10.19 -24.05
C GLY A 171 -6.08 8.84 -24.74
N ILE A 172 -5.52 7.83 -24.06
CA ILE A 172 -5.48 6.46 -24.59
C ILE A 172 -6.90 5.93 -24.81
N ILE A 173 -7.80 6.07 -23.82
CA ILE A 173 -9.21 5.63 -23.93
C ILE A 173 -9.90 6.30 -25.12
N ASN A 174 -9.70 7.61 -25.31
CA ASN A 174 -10.29 8.38 -26.40
C ASN A 174 -9.86 7.92 -27.81
N HIS A 175 -8.79 7.13 -27.91
CA HIS A 175 -8.22 6.66 -29.18
C HIS A 175 -8.14 5.13 -29.29
N LEU A 176 -8.85 4.37 -28.43
CA LEU A 176 -8.91 2.91 -28.56
C LEU A 176 -9.51 2.47 -29.90
N ASP A 177 -10.53 3.17 -30.39
CA ASP A 177 -11.15 2.89 -31.70
C ASP A 177 -10.12 3.04 -32.83
N TYR A 178 -9.29 4.09 -32.81
CA TYR A 178 -8.21 4.29 -33.78
C TYR A 178 -7.21 3.14 -33.77
N ILE A 179 -6.84 2.63 -32.59
CA ILE A 179 -5.93 1.48 -32.45
C ILE A 179 -6.58 0.21 -33.03
N ALA A 180 -7.86 -0.02 -32.72
CA ALA A 180 -8.61 -1.18 -33.20
C ALA A 180 -8.81 -1.15 -34.72
N GLU A 181 -9.12 0.02 -35.30
CA GLU A 181 -9.29 0.21 -36.76
C GLU A 181 -8.02 -0.08 -37.56
N MET A 182 -6.84 0.15 -36.98
CA MET A 182 -5.55 -0.26 -37.57
C MET A 182 -5.32 -1.77 -37.54
N GLY A 183 -6.15 -2.54 -36.84
CA GLY A 183 -6.06 -4.00 -36.74
C GLY A 183 -5.23 -4.51 -35.55
N PHE A 184 -4.86 -3.65 -34.60
CA PHE A 184 -4.23 -4.10 -33.35
C PHE A 184 -5.29 -4.70 -32.41
N THR A 185 -4.93 -5.77 -31.70
CA THR A 185 -5.84 -6.50 -30.80
C THR A 185 -5.45 -6.39 -29.34
N GLN A 186 -4.27 -5.83 -29.06
CA GLN A 186 -3.74 -5.65 -27.70
C GLN A 186 -3.06 -4.29 -27.59
N VAL A 187 -3.09 -3.73 -26.38
CA VAL A 187 -2.34 -2.52 -26.03
C VAL A 187 -1.32 -2.86 -24.95
N TRP A 188 -0.06 -2.49 -25.16
CA TRP A 188 0.99 -2.56 -24.15
C TRP A 188 1.44 -1.16 -23.80
N LEU A 189 1.32 -0.79 -22.51
CA LEU A 189 1.82 0.48 -22.01
C LEU A 189 3.22 0.33 -21.42
N ASN A 190 4.10 1.30 -21.67
CA ASN A 190 5.19 1.56 -20.72
C ASN A 190 4.58 1.85 -19.32
N PRO A 191 5.34 1.68 -18.21
CA PRO A 191 4.78 1.69 -16.88
C PRO A 191 3.99 2.96 -16.55
N VAL A 192 2.86 2.76 -15.86
CA VAL A 192 1.92 3.82 -15.42
C VAL A 192 1.88 3.99 -13.90
N LEU A 193 2.81 3.34 -13.18
CA LEU A 193 2.96 3.51 -11.73
C LEU A 193 3.57 4.88 -11.42
N GLU A 194 3.50 5.32 -10.16
CA GLU A 194 4.08 6.59 -9.75
C GLU A 194 5.58 6.64 -10.08
N ASN A 195 5.99 7.65 -10.85
CA ASN A 195 7.38 7.99 -11.06
C ASN A 195 7.64 9.43 -10.60
N ASN A 196 7.90 9.60 -9.30
CA ASN A 196 8.11 10.93 -8.69
C ASN A 196 9.60 11.34 -8.66
N GLN A 197 10.25 11.24 -9.82
CA GLN A 197 11.63 11.69 -10.05
C GLN A 197 11.69 13.20 -10.38
N LYS A 198 12.89 13.79 -10.25
CA LYS A 198 13.10 15.22 -10.55
C LYS A 198 13.17 15.54 -12.05
N LYS A 199 13.53 14.55 -12.86
CA LYS A 199 13.70 14.62 -14.32
C LYS A 199 13.42 13.24 -14.90
N TYR A 200 13.07 13.18 -16.18
CA TYR A 200 12.87 11.94 -16.93
C TYR A 200 11.71 11.07 -16.41
N SER A 201 10.83 11.57 -15.53
CA SER A 201 9.72 10.78 -14.97
C SER A 201 8.72 10.27 -16.01
N TYR A 202 8.76 10.80 -17.23
CA TYR A 202 7.81 10.50 -18.29
C TYR A 202 7.85 9.03 -18.75
N HIS A 203 8.99 8.34 -18.63
CA HIS A 203 9.15 6.99 -19.18
C HIS A 203 8.64 5.87 -18.26
N GLY A 204 8.42 6.16 -16.98
CA GLY A 204 7.81 5.23 -16.02
C GLY A 204 8.75 4.17 -15.39
N TYR A 205 10.05 4.19 -15.69
CA TYR A 205 11.05 3.26 -15.14
C TYR A 205 11.92 3.89 -14.04
#